data_AF-F4RTQ8-F1
#
_entry.id   AF-F4RTQ8-F1
#
_cell.length_a   1.000
_cell.length_b   1.000
_cell.length_c   1.000
_cell.angle_alpha   90.00
_cell.angle_beta   90.00
_cell.angle_gamma   90.00
#
_symmetry.space_group_name_H-M   'P 1'
#
loop_
_entity.id
_entity.type
_entity.pdbx_description
1 polymer ?
#
loop_
_entity_poly.entity_id
_entity_poly.type
_entity_poly.pdbx_seq_one_letter_code
_entity_poly.pdbx_strand_id
1 'polypeptide(L)' 'MINYLTNLPNRIPEKQRAFQADTRLVHQKLPRARLYMGVYYTIFTSSMLFSTYGLYKLIKGKK' A
#
# COMPACT_ATOMS: atom_id res chain seq x y z
N MET A 1 -30.42 -5.33 16.61
CA MET A 1 -29.37 -4.70 15.77
C MET A 1 -27.94 -5.04 16.22
N ILE A 2 -27.63 -5.06 17.52
CA ILE A 2 -26.26 -5.39 18.01
C ILE A 2 -25.79 -6.80 17.61
N ASN A 3 -26.69 -7.79 17.56
CA ASN A 3 -26.38 -9.18 17.19
C ASN A 3 -25.71 -9.34 15.80
N TYR A 4 -25.96 -8.43 14.85
CA TYR A 4 -25.34 -8.50 13.52
C TYR A 4 -23.84 -8.16 13.56
N LEU A 5 -23.42 -7.31 14.50
CA LEU A 5 -22.03 -6.89 14.67
C LEU A 5 -21.25 -7.83 15.60
N THR A 6 -21.94 -8.56 16.48
CA THR A 6 -21.32 -9.46 17.46
C THR A 6 -21.26 -10.92 17.00
N ASN A 7 -22.23 -11.41 16.22
CA ASN A 7 -22.23 -12.78 15.66
C ASN A 7 -21.72 -12.82 14.21
N LEU A 8 -20.57 -12.20 13.95
CA LEU A 8 -19.90 -12.33 12.66
C LEU A 8 -19.17 -13.68 12.59
N PRO A 9 -19.26 -14.40 11.44
CA PRO A 9 -18.54 -15.66 11.27
C PRO A 9 -17.02 -15.44 11.35
N ASN A 10 -16.33 -16.30 12.09
CA ASN A 10 -14.88 -16.27 12.15
C ASN A 10 -14.25 -16.73 10.83
N ARG A 11 -13.80 -15.78 10.02
CA ARG A 11 -13.10 -16.04 8.74
C ARG A 11 -11.57 -15.96 8.85
N ILE A 12 -11.02 -15.92 10.07
CA ILE A 12 -9.56 -15.84 10.28
C ILE A 12 -8.83 -17.06 9.68
N PRO A 13 -9.28 -18.32 9.91
CA PRO A 13 -8.58 -19.49 9.36
C PRO A 13 -8.55 -19.50 7.82
N GLU A 14 -9.62 -19.06 7.17
CA GLU A 14 -9.70 -18.94 5.71
C GLU A 14 -8.67 -17.92 5.19
N LYS A 15 -8.59 -16.75 5.82
CA LYS A 15 -7.61 -15.71 5.46
C LYS A 15 -6.18 -16.19 5.71
N GLN A 16 -5.93 -16.89 6.81
CA GLN A 16 -4.60 -17.44 7.11
C GLN A 16 -4.15 -18.41 6.01
N ARG A 17 -5.01 -19.36 5.62
CA ARG A 17 -4.72 -20.29 4.51
C ARG A 17 -4.44 -19.55 3.21
N ALA A 18 -5.26 -18.56 2.86
CA ALA A 18 -5.07 -17.77 1.64
C ALA A 18 -3.73 -17.00 1.64
N PHE A 19 -3.35 -16.39 2.77
CA PHE A 19 -2.08 -15.66 2.89
C PHE A 19 -0.87 -16.59 2.96
N GLN A 20 -0.98 -17.75 3.58
CA GLN A 20 0.11 -18.72 3.71
C GLN A 20 0.35 -19.51 2.42
N ALA A 21 -0.68 -19.74 1.61
CA ALA A 21 -0.57 -20.40 0.30
C ALA A 21 0.13 -19.51 -0.76
N ASP A 22 0.13 -18.20 -0.57
CA ASP A 22 0.74 -17.24 -1.50
C ASP A 22 2.22 -16.99 -1.17
N THR A 23 3.11 -17.22 -2.12
CA THR A 23 4.57 -17.02 -1.98
C THR A 23 5.03 -15.58 -2.24
N ARG A 24 4.14 -14.70 -2.72
CA ARG A 24 4.46 -13.28 -2.94
C ARG A 24 4.82 -12.58 -1.63
N LEU A 25 5.48 -11.42 -1.74
CA LEU A 25 5.77 -10.57 -0.58
C LEU A 25 4.48 -10.16 0.12
N VAL A 26 4.52 -10.05 1.45
CA VAL A 26 3.33 -9.80 2.30
C VAL A 26 2.48 -8.63 1.81
N HIS A 27 3.13 -7.53 1.38
CA HIS A 27 2.45 -6.33 0.90
C HIS A 27 1.75 -6.49 -0.47
N GLN A 28 1.97 -7.60 -1.17
CA GLN A 28 1.41 -7.90 -2.50
C GLN A 28 0.32 -8.99 -2.48
N LYS A 29 0.12 -9.66 -1.35
CA LYS A 29 -0.74 -10.85 -1.26
C LYS A 29 -2.23 -10.53 -1.44
N LEU A 30 -2.66 -9.33 -1.04
CA LEU A 30 -4.06 -8.95 -1.12
C LEU A 30 -4.53 -8.72 -2.57
N PRO A 31 -5.78 -9.06 -2.92
CA PRO A 31 -6.31 -8.86 -4.27
C PRO A 31 -6.21 -7.41 -4.77
N ARG A 32 -6.36 -6.44 -3.85
CA ARG A 32 -6.26 -5.00 -4.13
C ARG A 32 -4.85 -4.44 -3.94
N ALA A 33 -3.88 -5.27 -3.57
CA ALA A 33 -2.51 -4.81 -3.32
C ALA A 33 -1.91 -4.12 -4.55
N ARG A 34 -2.19 -4.61 -5.76
CA ARG A 34 -1.70 -3.97 -7.00
C ARG A 34 -2.16 -2.52 -7.13
N LEU A 35 -3.43 -2.24 -6.81
CA LEU A 35 -3.97 -0.88 -6.84
C LEU A 35 -3.29 -0.01 -5.78
N TYR A 36 -3.23 -0.46 -4.53
CA TYR A 36 -2.62 0.31 -3.44
C TYR A 36 -1.13 0.58 -3.67
N MET A 37 -0.37 -0.43 -4.11
CA MET A 37 1.05 -0.29 -4.40
C MET A 37 1.27 0.61 -5.63
N GLY A 38 0.44 0.50 -6.67
CA GLY A 38 0.52 1.40 -7.83
C GLY A 38 0.33 2.87 -7.46
N VAL A 39 -0.69 3.16 -6.64
CA VAL A 39 -0.92 4.53 -6.11
C VAL A 39 0.26 4.99 -5.27
N TYR A 40 0.73 4.16 -4.34
CA TYR A 40 1.88 4.47 -3.49
C TYR A 40 3.13 4.80 -4.31
N TYR A 41 3.50 3.94 -5.27
CA TYR A 41 4.68 4.16 -6.10
C TYR A 41 4.58 5.42 -6.96
N THR A 42 3.38 5.74 -7.45
CA THR A 42 3.14 6.94 -8.25
C THR A 42 3.38 8.20 -7.42
N ILE A 43 2.76 8.28 -6.24
CA ILE A 43 2.89 9.43 -5.33
C ILE A 43 4.33 9.56 -4.85
N PHE A 44 4.94 8.45 -4.42
CA PHE A 44 6.30 8.43 -3.91
C PHE A 44 7.31 8.90 -4.97
N THR A 45 7.25 8.34 -6.17
CA THR A 45 8.17 8.70 -7.27
C THR A 45 8.02 10.16 -7.66
N SER A 46 6.77 10.63 -7.80
CA SER A 46 6.50 12.04 -8.13
C SER A 46 7.05 12.98 -7.07
N SER A 47 6.87 12.62 -5.79
CA SER A 47 7.41 13.39 -4.67
C SER A 47 8.95 13.42 -4.69
N MET A 48 9.60 12.30 -4.96
CA MET A 48 11.07 12.23 -5.05
C MET A 48 11.63 13.05 -6.20
N LEU A 49 10.98 13.03 -7.37
CA LEU A 49 11.37 13.89 -8.49
C LEU A 49 11.22 15.36 -8.14
N PHE A 50 10.11 15.74 -7.49
CA PHE A 50 9.89 17.10 -7.03
C PHE A 50 10.93 17.55 -6.01
N SER A 51 11.24 16.73 -5.00
CA SER A 51 12.27 17.01 -4.00
C SER A 51 13.66 17.16 -4.63
N THR A 52 14.01 16.28 -5.58
CA THR A 52 15.30 16.33 -6.29
C THR A 52 15.40 17.61 -7.13
N TYR A 53 14.33 18.00 -7.81
CA TYR A 53 14.27 19.25 -8.56
C TYR A 53 14.39 20.49 -7.65
N GLY A 54 13.71 20.47 -6.50
CA GLY A 54 13.84 21.51 -5.48
C GLY A 54 15.28 21.64 -4.95
N LEU A 55 15.94 20.51 -4.69
CA LEU A 55 17.35 20.49 -4.29
C LEU A 55 18.27 21.05 -5.39
N TYR A 56 18.05 20.68 -6.64
CA TYR A 56 18.80 21.22 -7.78
C TYR A 56 18.66 22.74 -7.88
N LYS A 57 17.44 23.27 -7.73
CA LYS A 57 17.19 24.72 -7.70
C LYS A 57 17.94 25.39 -6.54
N LEU A 58 17.86 24.81 -5.34
CA LEU A 58 18.53 25.31 -4.14
C LEU A 58 20.05 25.42 -4.35
N ILE A 59 20.68 24.35 -4.86
CA ILE A 59 22.12 24.32 -5.16
C ILE A 59 22.50 25.37 -6.20
N LYS A 60 21.65 25.57 -7.23
CA LYS A 60 21.90 26.55 -8.29
C LYS A 60 21.47 27.98 -7.93
N GLY A 61 20.92 28.22 -6.75
CA GLY A 61 20.38 29.51 -6.34
C GLY A 61 19.22 29.99 -7.22
N LYS A 62 18.51 29.07 -7.88
CA LYS A 62 17.36 29.38 -8.75
C LYS A 62 16.08 29.45 -7.90
N LYS A 63 15.24 30.45 -8.16
CA LYS A 63 13.90 30.56 -7.55
C LYS A 63 12.99 29.42 -8.02
#